data_AF-A0A921L6M8-F1
#
_entry.id   AF-A0A921L6M8-F1
#
_cell.length_a   1.000
_cell.length_b   1.000
_cell.length_c   1.000
_cell.angle_alpha   90.00
_cell.angle_beta   90.00
_cell.angle_gamma   90.00
#
_symmetry.space_group_name_H-M   'P 1'
#
loop_
_entity.id
_entity.type
_entity.pdbx_description
1 polymer ?
#
loop_
_entity_poly.entity_id
_entity_poly.type
_entity_poly.pdbx_seq_one_letter_code
_entity_poly.pdbx_strand_id
1 'polypeptide(L)' 'MKRKRLIFAYHDFIKQGKYNSAHTVLQLLIRKKVVLGLGDDDFEVEKLAYKIGLTVSYGYRYNSTHIYLQE' A
#
# COMPACT_ATOMS: atom_id res chain seq x y z
N MET A 1 -6.68 -14.29 -1.28
CA MET A 1 -6.57 -13.59 -2.59
C MET A 1 -5.84 -12.25 -2.53
N LYS A 2 -5.98 -11.45 -1.46
CA LYS A 2 -5.40 -10.11 -1.31
C LYS A 2 -3.88 -10.06 -1.57
N ARG A 3 -3.11 -11.00 -1.00
CA ARG A 3 -1.67 -11.14 -1.22
C ARG A 3 -1.28 -11.30 -2.69
N LYS A 4 -1.98 -12.14 -3.46
CA LYS A 4 -1.74 -12.30 -4.91
C LYS A 4 -1.99 -10.98 -5.66
N ARG A 5 -3.07 -10.27 -5.33
CA ARG A 5 -3.38 -8.95 -5.93
C ARG A 5 -2.30 -7.91 -5.64
N LEU A 6 -1.73 -7.90 -4.43
CA LEU A 6 -0.59 -7.03 -4.09
C LEU A 6 0.68 -7.37 -4.88
N ILE A 7 0.96 -8.66 -5.11
CA ILE A 7 2.11 -9.07 -5.93
C ILE A 7 1.95 -8.56 -7.38
N PHE A 8 0.76 -8.69 -7.96
CA PHE A 8 0.50 -8.12 -9.30
C PHE A 8 0.66 -6.60 -9.31
N ALA A 9 0.10 -5.91 -8.32
CA ALA A 9 0.23 -4.45 -8.22
C ALA A 9 1.69 -4.00 -8.06
N TYR A 10 2.51 -4.74 -7.31
CA TYR A 10 3.95 -4.50 -7.21
C TYR A 10 4.63 -4.52 -8.58
N HIS A 11 4.37 -5.56 -9.39
CA HIS A 11 4.93 -5.65 -10.74
C HIS A 11 4.41 -4.54 -11.66
N ASP A 12 3.13 -4.16 -11.55
CA ASP A 12 2.56 -3.08 -12.34
C ASP A 12 3.18 -1.72 -12.01
N PHE A 13 3.45 -1.44 -10.72
CA PHE A 13 4.16 -0.23 -10.32
C PHE A 13 5.60 -0.20 -10.84
N ILE A 14 6.31 -1.34 -10.81
CA ILE A 14 7.67 -1.42 -11.40
C ILE A 14 7.63 -1.11 -12.90
N LYS A 15 6.68 -1.69 -13.64
CA LYS A 15 6.54 -1.46 -15.09
C LYS A 15 6.25 0.01 -15.42
N GLN A 16 5.56 0.71 -14.54
CA GLN A 16 5.23 2.14 -14.69
C GLN A 16 6.34 3.08 -14.20
N GLY A 17 7.45 2.57 -13.67
CA GLY A 17 8.52 3.39 -13.06
C GLY A 17 8.16 3.99 -11.70
N LYS A 18 7.06 3.56 -11.08
CA LYS A 18 6.60 4.03 -9.76
C LYS A 18 7.30 3.27 -8.63
N TYR A 19 8.61 3.44 -8.51
CA TYR A 19 9.45 2.61 -7.64
C TYR A 19 9.17 2.78 -6.14
N ASN A 20 8.81 3.99 -5.70
CA ASN A 20 8.44 4.24 -4.30
C ASN A 20 7.13 3.52 -3.93
N SER A 21 6.09 3.68 -4.77
CA SER A 21 4.83 2.93 -4.64
C SER A 21 5.08 1.41 -4.61
N ALA A 22 5.92 0.90 -5.51
CA ALA A 22 6.31 -0.52 -5.55
C ALA A 22 7.02 -0.94 -4.26
N HIS A 23 7.98 -0.14 -3.77
CA HIS A 23 8.69 -0.39 -2.53
C HIS A 23 7.75 -0.48 -1.34
N THR A 24 6.79 0.44 -1.22
CA THR A 24 5.80 0.44 -0.14
C THR A 24 4.90 -0.79 -0.19
N VAL A 25 4.45 -1.22 -1.39
CA VAL A 25 3.72 -2.48 -1.55
C VAL A 25 4.56 -3.69 -1.12
N LEU A 26 5.84 -3.71 -1.46
CA LEU A 26 6.76 -4.76 -1.04
C LEU A 26 6.92 -4.79 0.50
N GLN A 27 7.06 -3.62 1.15
CA GLN A 27 7.10 -3.53 2.61
C GLN A 27 5.81 -4.03 3.24
N LEU A 28 4.64 -3.75 2.64
CA LEU A 28 3.36 -4.26 3.11
C LEU A 28 3.27 -5.79 3.00
N LEU A 29 3.78 -6.38 1.92
CA LEU A 29 3.85 -7.83 1.74
C LEU A 29 4.75 -8.51 2.78
N ILE A 30 5.86 -7.88 3.16
CA ILE A 30 6.84 -8.42 4.12
C ILE A 30 6.37 -8.22 5.56
N ARG A 31 6.05 -6.98 5.94
CA ARG A 31 5.77 -6.58 7.33
C ARG A 31 4.32 -6.80 7.74
N LYS A 32 3.44 -7.13 6.79
CA LYS A 32 1.98 -7.20 6.94
C LYS A 32 1.33 -5.88 7.40
N LYS A 33 2.11 -4.80 7.53
CA LYS A 33 1.67 -3.46 7.92
C LYS A 33 2.62 -2.42 7.35
N VAL A 34 2.09 -1.31 6.85
CA VAL A 34 2.85 -0.10 6.52
C VAL A 34 2.17 1.15 7.05
N VAL A 35 2.97 2.20 7.23
CA VAL A 35 2.49 3.56 7.50
C VAL A 35 2.82 4.39 6.27
N LEU A 36 1.81 5.07 5.75
CA LEU A 36 1.90 6.00 4.64
C LEU A 36 1.94 7.43 5.16
N GLY A 37 2.70 8.28 4.47
CA GLY A 37 2.68 9.73 4.66
C GLY A 37 1.60 10.39 3.81
N LEU A 38 1.86 11.64 3.42
CA LEU A 38 0.96 12.49 2.63
C LEU A 38 1.43 12.68 1.17
N GLY A 39 2.33 11.82 0.69
CA GLY A 39 2.88 11.92 -0.67
C GLY A 39 2.00 11.30 -1.75
N ASP A 40 2.27 11.62 -3.01
CA ASP A 40 1.53 11.05 -4.16
C ASP A 40 1.68 9.53 -4.26
N ASP A 41 2.90 9.02 -4.04
CA ASP A 41 3.18 7.58 -4.00
C ASP A 41 2.41 6.87 -2.88
N ASP A 42 2.33 7.50 -1.71
CA ASP A 42 1.56 7.01 -0.57
C ASP A 42 0.08 6.94 -0.92
N PHE A 43 -0.45 7.99 -1.56
CA PHE A 43 -1.85 8.04 -1.98
C PHE A 43 -2.19 6.98 -3.05
N GLU A 44 -1.27 6.66 -3.96
CA GLU A 44 -1.44 5.55 -4.93
C GLU A 44 -1.58 4.21 -4.21
N VAL A 45 -0.77 3.96 -3.19
CA VAL A 45 -0.83 2.73 -2.38
C VAL A 45 -2.10 2.69 -1.52
N GLU A 46 -2.55 3.81 -0.99
CA GLU A 46 -3.82 3.93 -0.27
C GLU A 46 -5.01 3.58 -1.17
N LYS A 47 -5.08 4.16 -2.38
CA LYS A 47 -6.11 3.83 -3.38
C LYS A 47 -6.11 2.33 -3.73
N LEU A 48 -4.92 1.74 -3.90
CA LEU A 48 -4.78 0.31 -4.12
C LEU A 48 -5.34 -0.50 -2.94
N ALA A 49 -5.01 -0.12 -1.70
CA ALA A 49 -5.48 -0.78 -0.49
C ALA A 49 -7.01 -0.79 -0.39
N TYR A 50 -7.66 0.34 -0.68
CA TYR A 50 -9.12 0.41 -0.79
C TYR A 50 -9.67 -0.50 -1.88
N LYS A 51 -9.09 -0.45 -3.10
CA LYS A 51 -9.53 -1.25 -4.26
C LYS A 51 -9.48 -2.75 -4.01
N ILE A 52 -8.53 -3.23 -3.22
CA ILE A 52 -8.38 -4.66 -2.91
C ILE A 52 -9.03 -5.07 -1.57
N GLY A 53 -9.61 -4.11 -0.85
CA GLY A 53 -10.29 -4.32 0.43
C GLY A 53 -9.34 -4.66 1.57
N LEU A 54 -8.20 -3.97 1.68
CA LEU A 54 -7.37 -4.03 2.88
C LEU A 54 -7.96 -3.20 4.01
N THR A 55 -7.53 -3.51 5.23
CA THR A 55 -7.84 -2.69 6.39
C THR A 55 -7.00 -1.43 6.35
N VAL A 56 -7.66 -0.27 6.41
CA VAL A 56 -7.05 1.06 6.41
C VAL A 56 -7.49 1.78 7.67
N SER A 57 -6.56 2.36 8.43
CA SER A 57 -6.87 3.19 9.60
C SER A 57 -6.02 4.45 9.60
N TYR A 58 -6.60 5.58 9.96
CA TYR A 58 -5.90 6.85 10.01
C TYR A 58 -5.30 7.12 11.39
N GLY A 59 -4.11 7.71 11.41
CA GLY A 59 -3.46 8.22 12.62
C GLY A 59 -4.08 9.52 13.12
N TYR A 60 -3.53 10.05 14.22
CA TYR A 60 -4.00 11.30 14.82
C TYR A 60 -3.95 12.46 13.82
N ARG A 61 -5.04 13.25 13.75
CA ARG A 61 -5.25 14.35 12.79
C ARG A 61 -5.17 13.95 11.30
N TYR A 62 -5.31 12.67 10.97
CA TYR A 62 -5.25 12.17 9.59
C TYR A 62 -3.90 12.42 8.89
N ASN A 63 -2.82 12.61 9.66
CA ASN A 63 -1.49 12.90 9.12
C ASN A 63 -0.73 11.66 8.64
N SER A 64 -1.28 10.48 8.83
CA SER A 64 -0.70 9.22 8.38
C SER A 64 -1.78 8.17 8.17
N THR A 65 -1.58 7.30 7.19
CA THR A 65 -2.48 6.19 6.91
C THR A 65 -1.79 4.87 7.23
N HIS A 66 -2.39 4.03 8.07
CA HIS A 66 -1.90 2.69 8.34
C HIS A 66 -2.67 1.68 7.49
N ILE A 67 -1.94 0.85 6.75
CA ILE A 67 -2.50 -0.24 5.95
C ILE A 67 -2.08 -1.57 6.56
N TYR A 68 -3.02 -2.50 6.67
CA TYR A 68 -2.79 -3.84 7.19
C TYR A 68 -3.14 -4.91 6.17
N LEU A 69 -2.22 -5.86 6.01
CA LEU A 69 -2.45 -7.12 5.30
C LEU A 69 -2.76 -8.21 6.33
N GLN A 70 -4.01 -8.27 6.75
CA GLN A 70 -4.53 -9.38 7.55
C GLN A 70 -4.81 -10.59 6.63
N GLU A 71 -4.59 -11.80 7.15
CA GLU A 71 -4.78 -13.07 6.41
C GLU A 71 -6.25 -13.38 6.11
#